data_AF-A0A1I5F5R5-F1
#
_entry.id   AF-A0A1I5F5R5-F1
#
_cell.length_a   1.000
_cell.length_b   1.000
_cell.length_c   1.000
_cell.angle_alpha   90.00
_cell.angle_beta   90.00
_cell.angle_gamma   90.00
#
_symmetry.space_group_name_H-M   'P 1'
#
loop_
_entity.id
_entity.type
_entity.pdbx_description
1 polymer ?
#
loop_
_entity_poly.entity_id
_entity_poly.type
_entity_poly.pdbx_seq_one_letter_code
_entity_poly.pdbx_strand_id
1 'polypeptide(L)' 'MRAGPNIKAVAGFDRSSVCLTEVRTEVFLGFIFVNLDRDAKPMDDWFPNVRAELQGFVPNWADLRPLE' A
#
# COMPACT_ATOMS: atom_id res chain seq x y z
N MET A 1 -11.23 3.72 -14.22
CA MET A 1 -12.55 3.98 -13.58
C MET A 1 -13.59 2.91 -13.95
N ARG A 2 -14.39 2.38 -13.00
CA ARG A 2 -15.40 1.31 -13.25
C ARG A 2 -16.72 1.82 -13.86
N ALA A 3 -17.22 2.96 -13.40
CA ALA A 3 -18.38 3.66 -13.93
C ALA A 3 -18.31 5.14 -13.57
N GLY A 4 -19.00 5.98 -14.33
CA GLY A 4 -19.20 7.39 -14.03
C GLY A 4 -20.38 7.95 -14.83
N PRO A 5 -21.13 8.90 -14.27
CA PRO A 5 -22.31 9.45 -14.93
C PRO A 5 -21.93 10.12 -16.25
N ASN A 6 -22.73 9.93 -17.28
CA ASN A 6 -22.66 10.61 -18.58
C ASN A 6 -21.32 10.51 -19.37
N ILE A 7 -20.44 9.55 -19.04
CA ILE A 7 -19.12 9.38 -19.72
C ILE A 7 -19.25 9.22 -21.25
N LYS A 8 -20.32 8.59 -21.74
CA LYS A 8 -20.53 8.35 -23.18
C LYS A 8 -20.86 9.62 -23.98
N ALA A 9 -21.30 10.69 -23.31
CA ALA A 9 -21.63 11.95 -23.97
C ALA A 9 -20.40 12.85 -24.19
N VAL A 10 -19.27 12.51 -23.59
CA VAL A 10 -18.02 13.27 -23.72
C VAL A 10 -17.17 12.63 -24.81
N ALA A 11 -17.08 13.28 -25.96
CA ALA A 11 -16.25 12.82 -27.08
C ALA A 11 -14.77 12.78 -26.68
N GLY A 12 -14.08 11.68 -27.02
CA GLY A 12 -12.66 11.51 -26.69
C GLY A 12 -12.35 11.22 -25.22
N PHE A 13 -13.36 10.91 -24.39
CA PHE A 13 -13.13 10.59 -22.99
C PHE A 13 -12.35 9.27 -22.82
N ASP A 14 -11.12 9.36 -22.34
CA ASP A 14 -10.32 8.21 -21.96
C ASP A 14 -10.52 7.85 -20.49
N ARG A 15 -11.13 6.69 -20.24
CA ARG A 15 -11.36 6.16 -18.89
C ARG A 15 -10.08 5.82 -18.14
N SER A 16 -8.96 5.63 -18.84
CA SER A 16 -7.66 5.34 -18.23
C SER A 16 -7.02 6.59 -17.62
N SER A 17 -7.32 7.77 -18.18
CA SER A 17 -6.82 9.07 -17.69
C SER A 17 -7.44 9.53 -16.37
N VAL A 18 -8.60 8.96 -15.99
CA VAL A 18 -9.28 9.26 -14.72
C VAL A 18 -9.15 8.07 -13.78
N CYS A 19 -8.17 8.15 -12.88
CA CYS A 19 -7.94 7.19 -11.81
C CYS A 19 -7.69 7.91 -10.48
N LEU A 20 -7.85 7.20 -9.37
CA LEU A 20 -7.32 7.69 -8.10
C LEU A 20 -5.80 7.77 -8.20
N THR A 21 -5.20 8.77 -7.56
CA THR A 21 -3.74 8.85 -7.44
C THR A 21 -3.22 7.58 -6.76
N GLU A 22 -2.33 6.88 -7.46
CA GLU A 22 -1.68 5.69 -6.91
C GLU A 22 -0.73 6.08 -5.78
N VAL A 23 -0.71 5.26 -4.73
CA VAL A 23 0.20 5.36 -3.60
C VAL A 23 0.98 4.06 -3.48
N ARG A 24 2.20 4.13 -2.95
CA ARG A 24 3.00 2.93 -2.73
C ARG A 24 2.55 2.26 -1.44
N THR A 25 2.33 0.96 -1.47
CA THR A 25 1.99 0.18 -0.29
C THR A 25 2.97 -0.96 -0.09
N GLU A 26 3.24 -1.28 1.16
CA GLU A 26 4.12 -2.37 1.57
C GLU A 26 3.48 -3.15 2.71
N VAL A 27 3.48 -4.48 2.61
CA VAL A 27 3.12 -5.34 3.74
C VAL A 27 4.39 -5.66 4.54
N PHE A 28 4.43 -5.25 5.80
CA PHE A 28 5.59 -5.39 6.66
C PHE A 28 5.17 -5.98 8.02
N LEU A 29 5.57 -7.23 8.28
CA LEU A 29 5.27 -7.97 9.52
C LEU A 29 3.79 -7.92 9.94
N GLY A 30 2.89 -8.12 8.99
CA GLY A 30 1.43 -8.14 9.21
C GLY A 30 0.76 -6.76 9.16
N PHE A 31 1.54 -5.68 9.07
CA PHE A 31 1.02 -4.32 8.89
C PHE A 31 1.03 -3.92 7.42
N ILE A 32 0.13 -3.00 7.05
CA ILE A 32 0.12 -2.35 5.75
C ILE A 32 0.65 -0.92 5.94
N PHE A 33 1.77 -0.62 5.32
CA PHE A 33 2.32 0.73 5.24
C PHE A 33 1.94 1.37 3.91
N VAL A 34 1.70 2.67 3.94
CA VAL A 34 1.35 3.48 2.78
C VAL A 34 2.32 4.66 2.70
N ASN A 35 2.87 4.89 1.50
CA ASN A 35 3.70 6.04 1.20
C ASN A 35 3.12 6.82 0.01
N LEU A 36 3.05 8.14 0.15
CA LEU A 36 2.53 9.05 -0.88
C LEU A 36 3.56 9.35 -1.97
N ASP A 37 4.83 9.09 -1.70
CA ASP A 37 5.91 9.16 -2.69
C ASP A 37 5.98 7.83 -3.47
N ARG A 38 5.86 7.92 -4.81
CA ARG A 38 5.92 6.74 -5.70
C ARG A 38 7.31 6.11 -5.71
N ASP A 39 8.34 6.91 -5.47
CA ASP A 39 9.74 6.48 -5.51
C ASP A 39 10.27 6.08 -4.12
N ALA A 40 9.41 6.08 -3.10
CA ALA A 40 9.76 5.67 -1.75
C ALA A 40 10.36 4.26 -1.71
N LYS A 41 11.57 4.13 -1.18
CA LYS A 41 12.21 2.82 -1.01
C LYS A 41 11.49 1.95 0.03
N PRO A 42 11.66 0.61 -0.03
CA PRO A 42 11.11 -0.31 0.98
C PRO A 42 11.58 0.02 2.40
N MET A 43 10.84 -0.45 3.40
CA MET A 43 11.17 -0.23 4.82
C MET A 43 12.58 -0.74 5.18
N ASP A 44 12.99 -1.88 4.62
CA ASP A 44 14.31 -2.49 4.86
C ASP A 44 15.49 -1.63 4.35
N ASP A 45 15.26 -0.77 3.35
CA ASP A 45 16.27 0.16 2.84
C ASP A 45 16.43 1.39 3.74
N TRP A 46 15.31 1.88 4.30
CA TRP A 46 15.31 3.03 5.21
C TRP A 46 15.80 2.66 6.60
N PHE A 47 15.43 1.47 7.06
CA PHE A 47 15.75 0.97 8.39
C PHE A 47 16.37 -0.43 8.27
N PRO A 48 17.68 -0.50 7.99
CA PRO A 48 18.38 -1.77 7.92
C PRO A 48 18.18 -2.60 9.19
N ASN A 49 17.96 -3.90 9.05
CA ASN A 49 17.71 -4.87 10.12
C ASN A 49 16.40 -4.71 10.91
N VAL A 50 15.57 -3.69 10.66
CA VAL A 50 14.34 -3.46 11.43
C VAL A 50 13.41 -4.66 11.43
N ARG A 51 13.36 -5.41 10.32
CA ARG A 51 12.58 -6.65 10.21
C ARG A 51 13.06 -7.71 11.19
N ALA A 52 14.36 -7.94 11.24
CA ALA A 52 14.97 -8.94 12.12
C ALA A 52 14.80 -8.55 13.59
N GLU A 53 14.96 -7.26 13.91
CA GLU A 53 14.77 -6.75 15.28
C GLU A 53 13.32 -6.94 15.75
N LEU A 54 12.33 -6.53 14.94
CA LEU A 54 10.92 -6.68 15.26
C LEU A 54 10.50 -8.15 15.37
N GLN A 55 11.03 -9.02 14.52
CA GLN A 55 10.86 -10.48 14.64
C GLN A 55 11.51 -11.02 15.92
N GLY A 56 12.65 -10.47 16.35
CA GLY A 56 13.28 -10.82 17.62
C GLY A 56 12.44 -10.41 18.84
N PHE A 57 11.80 -9.24 18.78
CA PHE A 57 10.92 -8.76 19.85
C PHE A 57 9.61 -9.55 19.94
N VAL A 58 9.02 -9.92 18.81
CA VAL A 58 7.77 -10.68 18.75
C VAL A 58 7.92 -11.87 17.80
N PRO A 59 8.55 -12.98 18.24
CA PRO A 59 8.86 -14.13 17.37
C PRO A 59 7.63 -14.80 16.77
N ASN A 60 6.52 -14.79 17.51
CA ASN A 60 5.25 -15.39 17.12
C ASN A 60 4.26 -14.39 16.50
N TRP A 61 4.75 -13.26 15.96
CA TRP A 61 3.90 -12.19 15.41
C TRP A 61 2.88 -12.70 14.38
N ALA A 62 3.25 -13.71 13.58
CA ALA A 62 2.39 -14.27 12.53
C ALA A 62 1.20 -15.07 13.07
N ASP A 63 1.29 -15.55 14.31
CA ASP A 63 0.24 -16.34 14.97
C ASP A 63 -0.65 -15.49 15.89
N LEU A 64 -0.36 -14.18 15.99
CA LEU A 64 -1.14 -13.28 16.82
C LEU A 64 -2.56 -13.15 16.28
N ARG A 65 -3.52 -13.19 17.20
CA ARG A 65 -4.93 -12.96 16.91
C ARG A 65 -5.35 -11.59 17.45
N PRO A 66 -6.30 -10.90 16.79
CA PRO A 66 -6.89 -9.69 17.34
C PRO A 66 -7.40 -9.95 18.76
N LEU A 67 -7.15 -9.00 19.65
CA LEU A 67 -7.80 -8.99 20.96
C LEU A 67 -9.18 -8.35 20.77
N GLU A 68 -10.22 -9.02 21.26
CA GLU A 68 -11.61 -8.53 21.26
C GLU A 68 -11.81 -7.36 22.23
#